data_AF-A0A972VUJ4-F1
#
_entry.id   AF-A0A972VUJ4-F1
#
_cell.length_a   1.000
_cell.length_b   1.000
_cell.length_c   1.000
_cell.angle_alpha   90.00
_cell.angle_beta   90.00
_cell.angle_gamma   90.00
#
_symmetry.space_group_name_H-M   'P 1'
#
loop_
_entity.id
_entity.type
_entity.pdbx_description
1 polymer ?
#
loop_
_entity_poly.entity_id
_entity_poly.type
_entity_poly.pdbx_seq_one_letter_code
_entity_poly.pdbx_strand_id
1 'polypeptide(L)'
;LLLAARAIGYGGVITGFHHQVEAELKALLDIPPEVFIAATVTLGKPAGKHGPVRRRPMAELVYGDQWSQAPDWAIDPPGTRYTRAGPPTKAAT
;
A
#
# COMPACT_ATOMS: atom_id res chain seq x y z
N LEU A 1 9.95 -4.00 -8.12
CA LEU A 1 10.81 -4.25 -6.94
C LEU A 1 10.13 -5.15 -5.89
N LEU A 2 9.11 -4.70 -5.15
CA LEU A 2 8.54 -5.49 -4.03
C LEU A 2 7.89 -6.82 -4.43
N LEU A 3 7.22 -6.88 -5.59
CA LEU A 3 6.68 -8.14 -6.11
C LEU A 3 7.77 -9.17 -6.39
N ALA A 4 8.89 -8.74 -6.97
CA ALA A 4 10.05 -9.60 -7.22
C ALA A 4 10.69 -10.06 -5.91
N ALA A 5 10.89 -9.15 -4.94
CA ALA A 5 11.37 -9.50 -3.61
C ALA A 5 10.49 -10.59 -2.96
N ARG A 6 9.16 -10.43 -3.02
CA ARG A 6 8.21 -11.44 -2.50
C ARG A 6 8.34 -12.79 -3.21
N ALA A 7 8.51 -12.79 -4.53
CA ALA A 7 8.66 -14.02 -5.32
C ALA A 7 9.91 -14.83 -4.92
N ILE A 8 10.98 -14.16 -4.47
CA ILE A 8 12.23 -14.78 -4.01
C ILE A 8 12.33 -14.93 -2.48
N GLY A 9 11.22 -14.79 -1.75
CA GLY A 9 11.16 -15.03 -0.31
C GLY A 9 11.61 -13.87 0.58
N TYR A 10 11.78 -12.67 0.02
CA TYR A 10 12.06 -11.45 0.77
C TYR A 10 10.78 -10.66 1.07
N GLY A 11 10.82 -9.89 2.15
CA GLY A 11 9.83 -8.88 2.47
C GLY A 11 10.38 -7.48 2.23
N GLY A 12 9.47 -6.51 2.13
CA GLY A 12 9.85 -5.10 2.12
C GLY A 12 8.70 -4.17 2.42
N VAL A 13 9.03 -2.94 2.80
CA VAL A 13 8.06 -1.90 3.18
C VAL A 13 8.45 -0.61 2.47
N ILE A 14 7.50 -0.01 1.75
CA ILE A 14 7.61 1.37 1.25
C ILE A 14 7.32 2.31 2.42
N THR A 15 8.20 3.27 2.65
CA THR A 15 8.10 4.24 3.74
C THR A 15 8.38 5.66 3.23
N GLY A 16 7.81 6.65 3.92
CA GLY A 16 8.18 8.07 3.81
C GLY A 16 8.96 8.57 5.04
N PHE A 17 9.51 7.68 5.87
CA PHE A 17 10.16 8.09 7.13
C PHE A 17 11.43 8.90 6.92
N HIS A 18 12.00 8.89 5.72
CA HIS A 18 13.17 9.69 5.36
C HIS A 18 12.90 11.19 5.29
N HIS A 19 11.63 11.63 5.20
CA HIS A 19 11.30 13.05 5.05
C HIS A 19 11.89 13.93 6.16
N GLN A 20 12.02 13.41 7.37
CA GLN A 20 12.59 14.15 8.50
C GLN A 20 14.12 14.36 8.39
N VAL A 21 14.79 13.60 7.53
CA VAL A 21 16.26 13.58 7.39
C VAL A 21 16.71 13.65 5.93
N GLU A 22 15.88 14.24 5.06
CA GLU A 22 16.12 14.25 3.61
C GLU A 22 17.40 15.01 3.25
N ALA A 23 17.69 16.12 3.94
CA ALA A 23 18.90 16.91 3.70
C ALA A 23 20.17 16.12 4.06
N GLU A 24 20.17 15.44 5.20
CA GLU A 24 21.27 14.58 5.65
C GLU A 24 21.49 13.42 4.69
N LEU A 25 20.42 12.78 4.21
CA LEU A 25 20.51 11.69 3.24
C LEU A 25 21.05 12.17 1.89
N LYS A 26 20.62 13.34 1.40
CA LYS A 26 21.13 13.90 0.15
C LYS A 26 22.61 14.23 0.24
N ALA A 27 23.05 14.84 1.34
CA ALA A 27 24.45 15.11 1.58
C ALA A 27 25.28 13.83 1.74
N LEU A 28 24.76 12.82 2.46
CA LEU A 28 25.48 11.56 2.72
C LEU A 28 25.68 10.73 1.45
N LEU A 29 24.72 10.76 0.53
CA LEU A 29 24.71 9.93 -0.68
C LEU A 29 25.05 10.72 -1.96
N ASP A 30 25.48 11.98 -1.83
CA ASP A 30 25.72 12.91 -2.94
C ASP A 30 24.55 12.98 -3.93
N ILE A 31 23.32 13.04 -3.41
CA ILE A 31 22.11 13.18 -4.24
C ILE A 31 21.98 14.66 -4.66
N PRO A 32 21.84 14.96 -5.95
CA PRO A 32 21.67 16.33 -6.43
C PRO A 32 20.42 17.02 -5.85
N PRO A 33 20.45 18.36 -5.66
CA PRO A 33 19.36 19.10 -5.04
C PRO A 33 18.03 18.99 -5.81
N GLU A 34 18.08 18.87 -7.13
CA GLU A 34 16.93 18.73 -8.02
C GLU A 34 16.29 17.33 -7.98
N VAL A 35 16.97 16.34 -7.40
CA VAL A 35 16.45 14.96 -7.30
C VAL A 35 15.56 14.83 -6.07
N PHE A 36 14.35 14.34 -6.28
CA PHE A 36 13.37 14.10 -5.23
C PHE A 36 13.41 12.65 -4.74
N ILE A 37 13.47 12.43 -3.43
CA ILE A 37 13.35 11.10 -2.82
C ILE A 37 11.87 10.80 -2.59
N ALA A 38 11.23 10.13 -3.55
CA ALA A 38 9.79 9.83 -3.49
C ALA A 38 9.40 8.84 -2.38
N ALA A 39 10.26 7.87 -2.09
CA ALA A 39 10.07 6.91 -1.02
C ALA A 39 11.39 6.20 -0.68
N THR A 40 11.45 5.64 0.51
CA THR A 40 12.48 4.66 0.89
C THR A 40 11.87 3.27 0.99
N VAL A 41 12.66 2.24 0.66
CA VAL A 41 12.22 0.85 0.70
C VAL A 41 13.18 0.03 1.55
N THR A 42 12.70 -0.50 2.66
CA THR A 42 13.45 -1.49 3.43
C THR A 42 13.22 -2.88 2.82
N LEU A 43 14.26 -3.71 2.77
CA LEU A 43 14.22 -5.07 2.25
C LEU A 43 14.93 -6.03 3.20
N GLY A 44 14.44 -7.25 3.32
CA GLY A 44 15.09 -8.28 4.13
C GLY A 44 14.36 -9.61 4.12
N LYS A 45 14.98 -10.64 4.72
CA LYS A 45 14.32 -11.92 4.97
C LYS A 45 13.38 -11.79 6.16
N PRO A 46 12.07 -12.07 6.02
CA PRO A 46 11.15 -11.99 7.14
C PRO A 46 11.53 -12.94 8.28
N ALA A 47 11.59 -12.44 9.51
CA ALA A 47 11.72 -13.31 10.69
C ALA A 47 10.45 -14.13 10.95
N GLY A 48 9.30 -13.67 10.48
CA GLY A 48 7.99 -14.32 10.61
C GLY A 48 7.31 -14.61 9.28
N LYS A 49 6.08 -15.14 9.34
CA LYS A 49 5.28 -15.49 8.16
C LYS A 49 4.26 -14.38 7.86
N HIS A 50 4.47 -13.65 6.78
CA HIS A 50 3.49 -12.70 6.27
C HIS A 50 2.42 -13.45 5.45
N GLY A 51 1.27 -13.71 6.08
CA GLY A 51 0.12 -14.35 5.43
C GLY A 51 -0.60 -13.44 4.42
N PRO A 52 -1.72 -13.92 3.85
CA PRO A 52 -2.58 -13.11 3.00
C PRO A 52 -3.01 -11.82 3.69
N VAL A 53 -2.97 -10.72 2.96
CA VAL A 53 -3.42 -9.42 3.46
C VAL A 53 -4.94 -9.31 3.31
N ARG A 54 -5.59 -8.69 4.30
CA ARG A 54 -7.02 -8.34 4.21
C ARG A 54 -7.17 -6.95 3.60
N ARG A 55 -8.29 -6.71 2.92
CA ARG A 55 -8.66 -5.41 2.32
C ARG A 55 -10.11 -5.07 2.68
N ARG A 56 -10.54 -3.85 2.34
CA ARG A 56 -11.96 -3.47 2.38
C ARG A 56 -12.68 -4.14 1.19
N PRO A 57 -14.02 -4.31 1.26
CA PRO A 57 -14.81 -4.82 0.15
C PRO A 57 -14.56 -4.06 -1.15
N MET A 58 -14.61 -4.76 -2.29
CA MET A 58 -14.39 -4.17 -3.61
C MET A 58 -15.39 -3.04 -3.90
N ALA A 59 -16.66 -3.24 -3.56
CA ALA A 59 -17.72 -2.25 -3.76
C ALA A 59 -17.52 -0.93 -3.00
N GLU A 60 -16.64 -0.89 -1.98
CA GLU A 60 -16.33 0.35 -1.25
C GLU A 60 -15.22 1.19 -1.91
N LEU A 61 -14.46 0.62 -2.84
CA LEU A 61 -13.22 1.22 -3.38
C LEU A 61 -13.16 1.22 -4.91
N VAL A 62 -13.93 0.36 -5.57
CA VAL A 62 -13.98 0.24 -7.03
C VAL A 62 -15.21 0.99 -7.53
N TYR A 63 -14.98 1.99 -8.38
CA TYR A 63 -16.05 2.77 -8.99
C TYR A 63 -16.08 2.58 -10.50
N GLY A 64 -17.28 2.43 -11.06
CA GLY A 64 -17.52 2.32 -12.49
C GLY A 64 -18.26 3.55 -12.97
N ASP A 65 -17.76 4.16 -14.05
CA ASP A 65 -18.28 5.36 -14.73
C ASP A 65 -18.32 6.66 -13.90
N GLN A 66 -18.75 6.60 -12.64
CA GLN A 66 -18.98 7.74 -11.76
C GLN A 66 -18.37 7.53 -10.37
N TRP A 67 -17.92 8.62 -9.75
CA TRP A 67 -17.37 8.57 -8.39
C TRP A 67 -18.41 8.06 -7.39
N SER A 68 -17.98 7.23 -6.44
CA SER A 68 -18.85 6.60 -5.44
C SER A 68 -19.92 5.66 -5.99
N GLN A 69 -19.90 5.33 -7.29
CA GLN A 69 -20.82 4.35 -7.88
C GLN A 69 -20.08 3.03 -8.10
N ALA A 70 -20.36 2.03 -7.26
CA ALA A 70 -19.80 0.70 -7.45
C ALA A 70 -20.44 0.02 -8.67
N PRO A 71 -19.65 -0.63 -9.53
CA PRO A 71 -20.20 -1.42 -10.63
C PRO A 71 -20.69 -2.78 -10.11
N ASP A 72 -21.70 -3.36 -10.78
CA ASP A 72 -22.32 -4.64 -10.37
C ASP A 72 -21.35 -5.82 -10.32
N TRP A 73 -20.22 -5.74 -11.04
CA TRP A 73 -19.19 -6.77 -11.06
C TRP A 73 -18.17 -6.67 -9.92
N ALA A 74 -18.19 -5.60 -9.11
CA ALA A 74 -17.29 -5.41 -7.97
C ALA A 74 -17.68 -6.29 -6.76
N ILE A 75 -17.79 -7.60 -7.01
CA ILE A 75 -18.20 -8.63 -6.06
C ILE A 75 -16.95 -9.33 -5.53
N ASP A 76 -16.75 -9.28 -4.22
CA ASP A 76 -15.68 -10.01 -3.55
C ASP A 76 -15.90 -11.54 -3.63
N PRO A 77 -14.83 -12.35 -3.76
CA PRO A 77 -14.94 -13.81 -3.75
C PRO A 77 -15.58 -14.37 -2.46
N PRO A 78 -16.26 -15.53 -2.53
CA PRO A 78 -16.83 -16.18 -1.35
C PRO A 78 -15.77 -16.43 -0.26
N GLY A 79 -16.12 -16.14 1.00
CA GLY A 79 -15.22 -16.34 2.14
C GLY A 79 -14.16 -15.25 2.35
N THR A 80 -14.20 -14.16 1.59
CA THR A 80 -13.28 -13.02 1.77
C THR A 80 -13.41 -12.43 3.18
N ARG A 81 -12.27 -12.26 3.86
CA ARG A 81 -12.21 -11.64 5.19
C ARG A 81 -11.73 -10.20 5.07
N TYR A 82 -12.56 -9.25 5.49
CA TYR A 82 -12.24 -7.83 5.36
C TYR A 82 -11.45 -7.26 6.54
N THR A 83 -10.79 -6.13 6.31
CA THR A 83 -10.30 -5.24 7.37
C THR A 83 -11.46 -4.44 7.96
N ARG A 84 -11.42 -4.15 9.27
CA ARG A 84 -12.44 -3.32 9.96
C ARG A 84 -12.16 -1.80 9.93
N ALA A 85 -11.04 -1.37 9.33
CA ALA A 85 -10.57 0.00 9.44
C ALA A 85 -11.16 0.89 8.32
N GLY A 86 -11.77 2.01 8.70
CA GLY A 86 -12.29 3.06 7.82
C GLY A 86 -13.42 3.86 8.50
N PRO A 87 -13.73 5.09 8.04
CA PRO A 87 -14.94 5.79 8.48
C PRO A 87 -16.19 4.95 8.12
N PRO A 88 -17.20 4.85 9.00
CA PRO A 88 -18.42 4.13 8.67
C PRO A 88 -19.11 4.77 7.47
N THR A 89 -19.45 3.95 6.47
CA THR A 89 -20.27 4.37 5.34
C THR A 89 -21.65 4.75 5.87
N LYS A 90 -22.12 5.97 5.63
CA LYS A 90 -23.51 6.33 5.93
C LYS A 90 -24.42 5.45 5.07
N ALA A 91 -25.46 4.87 5.68
CA ALA A 91 -26.49 4.18 4.93
C ALA A 91 -27.10 5.15 3.90
N ALA A 92 -27.30 4.67 2.67
CA ALA A 92 -28.01 5.43 1.65
C ALA A 92 -29.45 5.70 2.15
N THR A 93 -29.82 6.97 2.23
CA THR A 93 -31.20 7.43 2.49
C THR A 93 -32.05 7.25 1.24
#